data_AF-A0A402B8A9-F1
#
_entry.id   AF-A0A402B8A9-F1
#
_cell.length_a   1.000
_cell.length_b   1.000
_cell.length_c   1.000
_cell.angle_alpha   90.00
_cell.angle_beta   90.00
_cell.angle_gamma   90.00
#
_symmetry.space_group_name_H-M   'P 1'
#
loop_
_entity.id
_entity.type
_entity.pdbx_description
1 polymer ?
#
loop_
_entity_poly.entity_id
_entity_poly.type
_entity_poly.pdbx_seq_one_letter_code
_entity_poly.pdbx_strand_id
1 'polypeptide(L)'
;MDAFDELAGPDLYSLDPNGGVLVVTVYWRPCAKDPNPDQPGEKLFALSYLPTDASDPCHGGSGKHFAACCQSLSYWRPVCPNPDMQGYSLMHSQSAYFTHIPEDVVYAFLQNDLRLFAVEDSPPHDFWLYLGDPAFDAPLGILCFGDYQLQENYSLTVSALSDTRMKVLLDLLKPLNLDAPQIHRDPFPRVAKPRRRESGRKRR
;
A
#
# COMPACT_ATOMS: atom_id res chain seq x y z
N MET A 1 -15.28 5.59 12.44
CA MET A 1 -15.56 4.93 11.16
C MET A 1 -14.33 4.09 10.86
N ASP A 2 -14.46 2.83 10.44
CA ASP A 2 -13.28 2.00 10.14
C ASP A 2 -12.56 2.63 8.92
N ALA A 3 -11.23 2.63 8.88
CA ALA A 3 -10.48 3.12 7.73
C ALA A 3 -10.92 2.41 6.44
N PHE A 4 -11.44 1.19 6.56
CA PHE A 4 -12.07 0.47 5.46
C PHE A 4 -13.42 1.03 5.02
N ASP A 5 -14.26 1.52 5.93
CA ASP A 5 -15.54 2.13 5.59
C ASP A 5 -15.31 3.46 4.83
N GLU A 6 -14.24 4.19 5.17
CA GLU A 6 -13.83 5.40 4.47
C GLU A 6 -13.26 5.10 3.07
N LEU A 7 -12.52 3.99 2.91
CA LEU A 7 -11.91 3.58 1.64
C LEU A 7 -12.83 2.83 0.68
N ALA A 8 -13.82 2.10 1.20
CA ALA A 8 -14.62 1.19 0.39
C ALA A 8 -15.84 1.84 -0.28
N GLY A 9 -16.17 3.07 0.10
CA GLY A 9 -17.44 3.67 -0.29
C GLY A 9 -18.65 2.85 0.19
N PRO A 10 -19.85 3.10 -0.36
CA PRO A 10 -21.09 2.65 0.27
C PRO A 10 -21.45 1.15 0.21
N ASP A 11 -20.60 0.21 -0.24
CA ASP A 11 -21.12 -1.16 -0.43
C ASP A 11 -20.14 -2.35 -0.33
N LEU A 12 -19.28 -2.40 0.69
CA LEU A 12 -18.62 -3.67 1.08
C LEU A 12 -19.62 -4.80 1.31
N TYR A 13 -20.87 -4.46 1.64
CA TYR A 13 -21.94 -5.40 1.92
C TYR A 13 -22.54 -6.05 0.66
N SER A 14 -22.37 -5.47 -0.54
CA SER A 14 -22.81 -6.09 -1.81
C SER A 14 -21.78 -6.98 -2.47
N LEU A 15 -20.52 -6.92 -2.03
CA LEU A 15 -19.46 -7.80 -2.51
C LEU A 15 -19.69 -9.26 -2.04
N ASP A 16 -19.34 -10.23 -2.89
CA ASP A 16 -19.37 -11.64 -2.49
C ASP A 16 -18.19 -11.92 -1.53
N PRO A 17 -18.43 -12.17 -0.23
CA PRO A 17 -17.39 -12.44 0.74
C PRO A 17 -16.55 -13.69 0.43
N ASN A 18 -17.06 -14.57 -0.43
CA ASN A 18 -16.44 -15.84 -0.78
C ASN A 18 -15.94 -15.90 -2.23
N GLY A 19 -16.16 -14.86 -3.03
CA GLY A 19 -15.84 -14.89 -4.45
C GLY A 19 -14.55 -14.14 -4.82
N GLY A 20 -13.79 -13.64 -3.85
CA GLY A 20 -12.67 -12.75 -4.13
C GLY A 20 -12.01 -12.12 -2.91
N VAL A 21 -11.04 -11.26 -3.18
CA VAL A 21 -10.27 -10.51 -2.20
C VAL A 21 -10.39 -9.01 -2.43
N LEU A 22 -10.23 -8.24 -1.37
CA LEU A 22 -10.11 -6.79 -1.46
C LEU A 22 -8.66 -6.42 -1.81
N VAL A 23 -8.48 -5.50 -2.74
CA VAL A 23 -7.18 -5.00 -3.17
C VAL A 23 -7.11 -3.51 -2.81
N VAL A 24 -6.10 -3.14 -2.01
CA VAL A 24 -5.78 -1.75 -1.71
C VAL A 24 -4.67 -1.31 -2.65
N THR A 25 -4.95 -0.26 -3.42
CA THR A 25 -3.99 0.38 -4.31
C THR A 25 -3.85 1.84 -3.91
N VAL A 26 -2.60 2.32 -3.85
CA VAL A 26 -2.30 3.73 -3.62
C VAL A 26 -1.86 4.33 -4.94
N TYR A 27 -2.43 5.47 -5.30
CA TYR A 27 -2.07 6.25 -6.46
C TYR A 27 -1.53 7.60 -6.01
N TRP A 28 -0.62 8.15 -6.79
CA TRP A 28 -0.26 9.55 -6.75
C TRP A 28 -0.76 10.23 -8.02
N ARG A 29 -1.32 11.43 -7.89
CA ARG A 29 -1.66 12.27 -9.04
C ARG A 29 -1.46 13.76 -8.74
N PRO A 30 -1.27 14.59 -9.78
CA PRO A 30 -1.34 16.04 -9.64
C PRO A 30 -2.65 16.51 -9.01
N CYS A 31 -2.58 17.52 -8.14
CA CYS A 31 -3.77 18.10 -7.51
C CYS A 31 -4.39 19.12 -8.47
N ALA A 32 -5.54 18.77 -9.09
CA ALA A 32 -6.21 19.63 -10.07
C ALA A 32 -6.71 20.98 -9.51
N LYS A 33 -6.71 21.15 -8.18
CA LYS A 33 -7.12 22.39 -7.49
C LYS A 33 -5.94 23.30 -7.15
N ASP A 34 -4.71 22.81 -7.33
CA ASP A 34 -3.50 23.58 -7.03
C ASP A 34 -3.08 24.41 -8.25
N PRO A 35 -2.74 25.71 -8.08
CA PRO A 35 -2.13 26.51 -9.14
C PRO A 35 -0.82 25.91 -9.70
N ASN A 36 -0.12 25.06 -8.93
CA ASN A 36 0.96 24.21 -9.42
C ASN A 36 0.53 22.74 -9.31
N PRO A 37 -0.15 22.15 -10.31
CA PRO A 37 -0.80 20.86 -10.16
C PRO A 37 0.19 19.73 -9.82
N ASP A 38 1.45 19.86 -10.25
CA ASP A 38 2.48 18.84 -10.07
C ASP A 38 3.10 18.84 -8.67
N GLN A 39 2.91 19.89 -7.85
CA GLN A 39 3.43 19.98 -6.48
C GLN A 39 2.46 20.77 -5.58
N PRO A 40 1.89 20.18 -4.51
CA PRO A 40 2.31 18.94 -3.84
C PRO A 40 1.56 17.65 -4.25
N GLY A 41 0.73 17.67 -5.30
CA GLY A 41 -0.05 16.49 -5.71
C GLY A 41 -1.01 15.97 -4.63
N GLU A 42 -1.59 14.78 -4.83
CA GLU A 42 -2.37 14.07 -3.80
C GLU A 42 -2.19 12.55 -3.88
N LYS A 43 -2.15 11.90 -2.70
CA LYS A 43 -2.23 10.43 -2.59
C LYS A 43 -3.68 9.99 -2.50
N LEU A 44 -4.08 9.11 -3.41
CA LEU A 44 -5.38 8.47 -3.40
C LEU A 44 -5.25 7.01 -3.00
N PHE A 45 -6.08 6.60 -2.05
CA PHE A 45 -6.25 5.20 -1.71
C PHE A 45 -7.52 4.70 -2.39
N ALA A 46 -7.40 3.63 -3.17
CA ALA A 46 -8.54 2.96 -3.78
C ALA A 46 -8.65 1.54 -3.26
N LEU A 47 -9.88 1.14 -2.98
CA LEU A 47 -10.24 -0.23 -2.69
C LEU A 47 -10.96 -0.83 -3.89
N SER A 48 -10.46 -1.95 -4.40
CA SER A 48 -11.12 -2.72 -5.47
C SER A 48 -11.36 -4.16 -5.03
N TYR A 49 -12.25 -4.84 -5.75
CA TYR A 49 -12.54 -6.25 -5.53
C TYR A 49 -11.95 -7.06 -6.67
N LEU A 50 -11.10 -8.03 -6.33
CA LEU A 50 -10.54 -8.98 -7.27
C LEU A 50 -11.29 -10.31 -7.14
N PRO A 51 -12.08 -10.71 -8.14
CA PRO A 51 -12.65 -12.05 -8.18
C PRO A 51 -11.55 -13.12 -8.10
N THR A 52 -11.78 -14.16 -7.32
CA THR A 52 -10.82 -15.24 -7.08
C THR A 52 -11.57 -16.55 -6.92
N ASP A 53 -11.23 -17.55 -7.72
CA ASP A 53 -11.86 -18.84 -7.64
C ASP A 53 -11.35 -19.62 -6.42
N ALA A 54 -12.20 -20.49 -5.88
CA ALA A 54 -11.88 -21.34 -4.72
C ALA A 54 -10.58 -22.14 -4.91
N SER A 55 -10.31 -22.59 -6.14
CA SER A 55 -9.13 -23.36 -6.55
C SER A 55 -7.89 -22.52 -6.82
N ASP A 56 -8.00 -21.20 -6.93
CA ASP A 56 -6.84 -20.36 -7.27
C ASP A 56 -5.86 -20.29 -6.10
N PRO A 57 -4.56 -20.10 -6.38
CA PRO A 57 -3.60 -19.77 -5.33
C PRO A 57 -4.02 -18.52 -4.56
N CYS A 58 -3.89 -18.56 -3.24
CA CYS A 58 -4.27 -17.42 -2.41
C CYS A 58 -3.28 -16.25 -2.58
N HIS A 59 -3.82 -15.09 -2.96
CA HIS A 59 -3.08 -13.82 -3.09
C HIS A 59 -2.45 -13.30 -1.78
N GLY A 60 -2.82 -13.84 -0.62
CA GLY A 60 -2.25 -13.46 0.67
C GLY A 60 -0.88 -14.08 0.98
N GLY A 61 -0.27 -14.81 0.05
CA GLY A 61 1.08 -15.39 0.19
C GLY A 61 1.17 -16.61 1.10
N SER A 62 0.05 -17.28 1.40
CA SER A 62 0.03 -18.44 2.31
C SER A 62 0.52 -19.76 1.70
N GLY A 63 0.72 -19.81 0.38
CA GLY A 63 1.02 -21.03 -0.38
C GLY A 63 -0.16 -22.01 -0.51
N LYS A 64 -1.35 -21.65 -0.01
CA LYS A 64 -2.58 -22.46 -0.09
C LYS A 64 -3.50 -21.93 -1.19
N HIS A 65 -4.49 -22.74 -1.58
CA HIS A 65 -5.62 -22.27 -2.39
C HIS A 65 -6.50 -21.28 -1.62
N PHE A 66 -7.21 -20.42 -2.34
CA PHE A 66 -8.06 -19.37 -1.80
C PHE A 66 -9.12 -19.92 -0.83
N ALA A 67 -9.76 -21.05 -1.19
CA ALA A 67 -10.78 -21.71 -0.36
C ALA A 67 -10.28 -22.07 1.04
N ALA A 68 -9.05 -22.60 1.12
CA ALA A 68 -8.43 -23.05 2.35
C ALA A 68 -7.74 -21.91 3.14
N CYS A 69 -7.71 -20.69 2.60
CA CYS A 69 -7.01 -19.56 3.19
C CYS A 69 -7.90 -18.36 3.45
N CYS A 70 -8.17 -17.51 2.44
CA CYS A 70 -8.87 -16.25 2.66
C CYS A 70 -10.39 -16.41 2.55
N GLN A 71 -10.90 -17.39 1.80
CA GLN A 71 -12.34 -17.63 1.69
C GLN A 71 -12.94 -18.04 3.04
N SER A 72 -12.28 -18.96 3.74
CA SER A 72 -12.75 -19.56 5.00
C SER A 72 -12.77 -18.62 6.21
N LEU A 73 -12.15 -17.44 6.11
CA LEU A 73 -12.11 -16.46 7.19
C LEU A 73 -13.43 -15.70 7.29
N SER A 74 -13.82 -15.36 8.52
CA SER A 74 -15.00 -14.53 8.79
C SER A 74 -14.75 -13.02 8.60
N TYR A 75 -13.55 -12.64 8.17
CA TYR A 75 -13.12 -11.26 7.99
C TYR A 75 -12.30 -11.13 6.68
N TRP A 76 -12.25 -9.93 6.14
CA TRP A 76 -11.47 -9.61 4.96
C TRP A 76 -9.98 -9.60 5.27
N ARG A 77 -9.17 -10.14 4.36
CA ARG A 77 -7.71 -10.00 4.36
C ARG A 77 -7.31 -9.28 3.08
N PRO A 78 -7.24 -7.94 3.11
CA PRO A 78 -6.89 -7.15 1.95
C PRO A 78 -5.47 -7.46 1.50
N VAL A 79 -5.25 -7.31 0.20
CA VAL A 79 -3.93 -7.44 -0.43
C VAL A 79 -3.59 -6.14 -1.14
N CYS A 80 -2.33 -5.94 -1.48
CA CYS A 80 -1.87 -4.82 -2.29
C CYS A 80 -0.99 -5.35 -3.43
N PRO A 81 -0.95 -4.69 -4.61
CA PRO A 81 -0.11 -5.14 -5.72
C PRO A 81 1.38 -5.07 -5.34
N ASN A 82 2.17 -6.01 -5.85
CA ASN A 82 3.63 -6.00 -5.69
C ASN A 82 4.26 -4.95 -6.62
N PRO A 83 5.44 -4.38 -6.27
CA PRO A 83 6.10 -3.37 -7.11
C PRO A 83 6.43 -3.80 -8.54
N ASP A 84 6.68 -5.09 -8.77
CA ASP A 84 6.92 -5.68 -10.09
C ASP A 84 5.63 -5.94 -10.88
N MET A 85 4.47 -5.58 -10.29
CA MET A 85 3.13 -5.86 -10.81
C MET A 85 2.84 -7.36 -10.99
N GLN A 86 3.67 -8.24 -10.41
CA GLN A 86 3.48 -9.68 -10.45
C GLN A 86 2.81 -10.13 -9.15
N GLY A 87 1.48 -10.20 -9.21
CA GLY A 87 0.65 -10.66 -8.11
C GLY A 87 0.53 -9.63 -6.98
N TYR A 88 0.18 -10.15 -5.81
CA TYR A 88 -0.22 -9.36 -4.65
C TYR A 88 0.44 -9.89 -3.39
N SER A 89 0.54 -9.03 -2.38
CA SER A 89 0.96 -9.38 -1.03
C SER A 89 -0.12 -9.00 -0.03
N LEU A 90 -0.17 -9.71 1.10
CA LEU A 90 -1.04 -9.31 2.21
C LEU A 90 -0.75 -7.86 2.61
N MET A 91 -1.82 -7.08 2.74
CA MET A 91 -1.72 -5.69 3.14
C MET A 91 -1.51 -5.59 4.66
N HIS A 92 -0.48 -4.84 5.06
CA HIS A 92 -0.31 -4.30 6.40
C HIS A 92 0.53 -3.02 6.33
N SER A 93 0.08 -1.97 7.01
CA SER A 93 0.85 -0.73 7.10
C SER A 93 2.06 -0.94 8.01
N GLN A 94 3.22 -0.49 7.56
CA GLN A 94 4.45 -0.55 8.34
C GLN A 94 5.40 0.57 7.97
N SER A 95 6.18 0.99 8.96
CA SER A 95 7.19 2.02 8.83
C SER A 95 8.54 1.52 9.34
N ALA A 96 9.60 1.82 8.61
CA ALA A 96 10.97 1.59 9.02
C ALA A 96 11.62 2.93 9.37
N TYR A 97 12.17 3.03 10.57
CA TYR A 97 12.77 4.25 11.10
C TYR A 97 14.28 4.11 11.20
N PHE A 98 14.99 4.99 10.51
CA PHE A 98 16.43 5.19 10.68
C PHE A 98 16.66 6.44 11.53
N THR A 99 17.52 6.33 12.54
CA THR A 99 17.90 7.46 13.40
C THR A 99 19.37 7.78 13.20
N HIS A 100 19.76 9.06 13.35
CA HIS A 100 21.16 9.50 13.25
C HIS A 100 21.79 9.24 11.87
N ILE A 101 21.04 9.52 10.80
CA ILE A 101 21.53 9.36 9.43
C ILE A 101 22.41 10.53 8.98
N PRO A 102 23.37 10.32 8.05
CA PRO A 102 24.11 11.41 7.42
C PRO A 102 23.22 12.14 6.40
N GLU A 103 22.47 13.16 6.86
CA GLU A 103 21.41 13.85 6.11
C GLU A 103 21.83 14.24 4.70
N ASP A 104 22.91 15.00 4.52
CA ASP A 104 23.36 15.47 3.20
C ASP A 104 23.57 14.32 2.21
N VAL A 105 24.05 13.17 2.69
CA VAL A 105 24.29 11.98 1.87
C VAL A 105 22.97 11.28 1.52
N VAL A 106 22.07 11.15 2.49
CA VAL A 106 20.76 10.53 2.28
C VAL A 106 19.88 11.39 1.36
N TYR A 107 19.81 12.69 1.62
CA TYR A 107 19.08 13.65 0.78
C TYR A 107 19.59 13.61 -0.66
N ALA A 108 20.91 13.77 -0.86
CA ALA A 108 21.47 13.73 -2.20
C ALA A 108 21.25 12.38 -2.90
N PHE A 109 21.26 11.27 -2.16
CA PHE A 109 20.96 9.96 -2.72
C PHE A 109 19.50 9.86 -3.19
N LEU A 110 18.54 10.22 -2.33
CA LEU A 110 17.12 10.15 -2.65
C LEU A 110 16.74 11.11 -3.78
N GLN A 111 17.28 12.33 -3.77
CA GLN A 111 17.02 13.35 -4.79
C GLN A 111 17.52 12.96 -6.18
N ASN A 112 18.60 12.18 -6.26
CA ASN A 112 19.21 11.78 -7.53
C ASN A 112 18.78 10.38 -8.01
N ASP A 113 17.99 9.63 -7.23
CA ASP A 113 17.50 8.32 -7.64
C ASP A 113 16.31 8.48 -8.60
N LEU A 114 16.51 8.13 -9.88
CA LEU A 114 15.50 8.26 -10.93
C LEU A 114 14.25 7.41 -10.71
N ARG A 115 14.28 6.45 -9.78
CA ARG A 115 13.12 5.62 -9.43
C ARG A 115 12.23 6.30 -8.37
N LEU A 116 12.69 7.40 -7.79
CA LEU A 116 11.99 8.17 -6.79
C LEU A 116 11.44 9.47 -7.38
N PHE A 117 10.21 9.79 -7.00
CA PHE A 117 9.56 11.04 -7.37
C PHE A 117 9.53 11.97 -6.16
N ALA A 118 10.22 13.11 -6.26
CA ALA A 118 10.21 14.16 -5.23
C ALA A 118 8.89 14.94 -5.31
N VAL A 119 8.11 14.89 -4.23
CA VAL A 119 6.79 15.55 -4.15
C VAL A 119 6.92 16.98 -3.64
N GLU A 120 7.82 17.20 -2.69
CA GLU A 120 8.13 18.49 -2.10
C GLU A 120 9.66 18.63 -2.13
N ASP A 121 10.14 19.72 -2.73
CA ASP A 121 11.58 20.04 -2.87
C ASP A 121 11.93 21.33 -2.09
N SER A 122 11.13 21.64 -1.07
CA SER A 122 11.32 22.79 -0.21
C SER A 122 11.37 22.37 1.26
N PRO A 123 12.43 22.73 2.01
CA PRO A 123 12.52 22.46 3.43
C PRO A 123 11.28 22.96 4.20
N PRO A 124 10.89 22.29 5.29
CA PRO A 124 11.71 21.37 6.09
C PRO A 124 11.42 19.87 5.93
N HIS A 125 10.56 19.48 4.99
CA HIS A 125 10.15 18.08 4.81
C HIS A 125 10.35 17.65 3.38
N ASP A 126 11.39 16.85 3.16
CA ASP A 126 11.64 16.27 1.86
C ASP A 126 10.96 14.90 1.79
N PHE A 127 10.13 14.74 0.77
CA PHE A 127 9.25 13.59 0.64
C PHE A 127 9.34 13.00 -0.76
N TRP A 128 9.66 11.71 -0.83
CA TRP A 128 9.81 10.98 -2.08
C TRP A 128 8.87 9.78 -2.14
N LEU A 129 8.35 9.52 -3.33
CA LEU A 129 7.51 8.36 -3.63
C LEU A 129 8.27 7.36 -4.47
N TYR A 130 8.13 6.08 -4.12
CA TYR A 130 8.54 5.01 -5.02
C TYR A 130 7.34 4.61 -5.88
N LEU A 131 7.41 4.97 -7.16
CA LEU A 131 6.33 4.76 -8.13
C LEU A 131 6.46 3.43 -8.91
N GLY A 132 7.48 2.63 -8.59
CA GLY A 132 7.85 1.42 -9.30
C GLY A 132 9.05 1.63 -10.22
N ASP A 133 9.60 0.54 -10.74
CA ASP A 133 10.70 0.55 -11.71
C ASP A 133 10.43 -0.48 -12.84
N PRO A 134 9.84 -0.06 -13.98
CA PRO A 134 9.40 1.31 -14.30
C PRO A 134 8.15 1.74 -13.53
N ALA A 135 7.87 3.04 -13.50
CA ALA A 135 6.62 3.58 -12.97
C ALA A 135 5.40 3.04 -13.73
N PHE A 136 4.27 2.83 -13.03
CA PHE A 136 3.05 2.29 -13.62
C PHE A 136 1.90 3.30 -13.62
N ASP A 137 1.56 3.80 -14.80
CA ASP A 137 0.41 4.68 -15.03
C ASP A 137 -0.91 3.91 -15.00
N ALA A 138 -1.91 4.49 -14.34
CA ALA A 138 -3.26 3.94 -14.27
C ALA A 138 -4.31 5.06 -14.32
N PRO A 139 -5.60 4.75 -14.55
CA PRO A 139 -6.63 5.78 -14.72
C PRO A 139 -6.81 6.75 -13.53
N LEU A 140 -6.41 6.34 -12.32
CA LEU A 140 -6.51 7.17 -11.11
C LEU A 140 -5.22 7.94 -10.79
N GLY A 141 -4.15 7.73 -11.55
CA GLY A 141 -2.81 8.27 -11.30
C GLY A 141 -1.72 7.19 -11.45
N ILE A 142 -0.53 7.51 -10.98
CA ILE A 142 0.63 6.60 -10.99
C ILE A 142 0.59 5.76 -9.71
N LEU A 143 0.85 4.46 -9.78
CA LEU A 143 0.89 3.62 -8.58
C LEU A 143 2.00 4.06 -7.63
N CYS A 144 1.69 4.11 -6.34
CA CYS A 144 2.63 4.37 -5.27
C CYS A 144 2.83 3.10 -4.44
N PHE A 145 4.07 2.63 -4.35
CA PHE A 145 4.42 1.42 -3.62
C PHE A 145 4.94 1.69 -2.20
N GLY A 146 5.38 2.91 -1.94
CA GLY A 146 5.76 3.40 -0.63
C GLY A 146 6.40 4.77 -0.73
N ASP A 147 6.87 5.26 0.41
CA ASP A 147 7.43 6.60 0.53
C ASP A 147 8.62 6.67 1.47
N TYR A 148 9.41 7.72 1.28
CA TYR A 148 10.52 8.14 2.10
C TYR A 148 10.23 9.55 2.59
N GLN A 149 10.36 9.75 3.89
CA GLN A 149 10.23 11.06 4.51
C GLN A 149 11.47 11.34 5.34
N LEU A 150 12.19 12.40 4.95
CA LEU A 150 13.29 12.93 5.73
C LEU A 150 12.73 13.97 6.71
N GLN A 151 13.08 13.83 7.99
CA GLN A 151 12.64 14.72 9.06
C GLN A 151 13.78 15.63 9.53
N GLU A 152 13.44 16.80 10.05
CA GLU A 152 14.39 17.80 10.59
C GLU A 152 15.33 17.26 11.67
N ASN A 153 14.94 16.19 12.36
CA ASN A 153 15.73 15.57 13.43
C ASN A 153 16.75 14.54 12.89
N TYR A 154 17.09 14.60 11.61
CA TYR A 154 18.01 13.67 10.95
C TYR A 154 17.55 12.21 11.07
N SER A 155 16.24 12.00 10.93
CA SER A 155 15.65 10.67 10.81
C SER A 155 15.01 10.48 9.45
N LEU A 156 15.10 9.25 8.95
CA LEU A 156 14.44 8.81 7.72
C LEU A 156 13.35 7.83 8.11
N THR A 157 12.12 8.12 7.69
CA THR A 157 11.00 7.19 7.76
C THR A 157 10.73 6.63 6.38
N VAL A 158 10.61 5.31 6.27
CA VAL A 158 10.19 4.61 5.06
C VAL A 158 8.86 3.94 5.35
N SER A 159 7.83 4.15 4.52
CA SER A 159 6.50 3.57 4.73
C SER A 159 6.09 2.66 3.59
N ALA A 160 5.47 1.52 3.92
CA ALA A 160 4.97 0.56 2.93
C ALA A 160 3.73 -0.21 3.41
N LEU A 161 2.96 -0.76 2.46
CA LEU A 161 1.74 -1.52 2.73
C LEU A 161 1.91 -3.05 2.68
N SER A 162 3.13 -3.57 2.57
CA SER A 162 3.44 -4.99 2.71
C SER A 162 4.92 -5.24 2.95
N ASP A 163 5.28 -6.46 3.35
CA ASP A 163 6.67 -6.89 3.50
C ASP A 163 7.44 -6.87 2.19
N THR A 164 6.80 -7.28 1.09
CA THR A 164 7.38 -7.24 -0.25
C THR A 164 7.74 -5.81 -0.65
N ARG A 165 6.83 -4.86 -0.45
CA ARG A 165 7.08 -3.43 -0.74
C ARG A 165 8.17 -2.87 0.15
N MET A 166 8.10 -3.11 1.47
CA MET A 166 9.12 -2.63 2.41
C MET A 166 10.50 -3.16 2.05
N LYS A 167 10.62 -4.44 1.70
CA LYS A 167 11.90 -5.02 1.26
C LYS A 167 12.48 -4.28 0.05
N VAL A 168 11.66 -4.02 -0.97
CA VAL A 168 12.11 -3.29 -2.17
C VAL A 168 12.60 -1.89 -1.78
N LEU A 169 11.87 -1.17 -0.91
CA LEU A 169 12.29 0.16 -0.47
C LEU A 169 13.60 0.13 0.33
N LEU A 170 13.74 -0.78 1.29
CA LEU A 170 14.97 -0.91 2.06
C LEU A 170 16.16 -1.36 1.19
N ASP A 171 15.89 -2.18 0.16
CA ASP A 171 16.91 -2.60 -0.81
C ASP A 171 17.44 -1.41 -1.63
N LEU A 172 16.62 -0.37 -1.87
CA LEU A 172 17.07 0.87 -2.52
C LEU A 172 18.09 1.63 -1.67
N LEU A 173 17.97 1.58 -0.33
CA LEU A 173 18.87 2.28 0.59
C LEU A 173 20.19 1.54 0.86
N LYS A 174 20.33 0.28 0.44
CA LYS A 174 21.55 -0.53 0.69
C LYS A 174 22.87 0.16 0.33
N PRO A 175 23.01 0.91 -0.78
CA PRO A 175 24.25 1.59 -1.12
C PRO A 175 24.72 2.60 -0.07
N LEU A 176 23.80 3.13 0.74
CA LEU A 176 24.12 4.07 1.81
C LEU A 176 24.76 3.42 3.04
N ASN A 177 24.68 2.09 3.15
CA ASN A 177 25.23 1.32 4.28
C ASN A 177 24.78 1.88 5.65
N LEU A 178 23.51 2.25 5.75
CA LEU A 178 22.88 2.69 7.00
C LEU A 178 22.72 1.51 7.97
N ASP A 179 22.71 1.81 9.26
CA ASP A 179 22.34 0.83 10.28
C ASP A 179 20.91 0.30 10.06
N ALA A 180 20.65 -0.90 10.58
CA ALA A 180 19.34 -1.52 10.43
C ALA A 180 18.23 -0.65 11.07
N PRO A 181 17.12 -0.38 10.36
CA PRO A 181 16.06 0.46 10.89
C PRO A 181 15.22 -0.30 11.93
N GLN A 182 14.53 0.46 12.77
CA GLN A 182 13.47 -0.07 13.61
C GLN A 182 12.18 -0.18 12.80
N ILE A 183 11.60 -1.38 12.69
CA ILE A 183 10.37 -1.61 11.92
C ILE A 183 9.17 -1.66 12.87
N HIS A 184 8.22 -0.75 12.67
CA HIS A 184 6.91 -0.76 13.29
C HIS A 184 5.86 -1.27 12.32
N ARG A 185 4.91 -2.06 12.81
CA ARG A 185 3.76 -2.53 12.03
C ARG A 185 2.49 -2.03 12.70
N ASP A 186 1.67 -1.35 11.92
CA ASP A 186 0.42 -0.83 12.46
C ASP A 186 -0.60 -1.97 12.59
N PRO A 187 -1.41 -1.97 13.66
CA PRO A 187 -2.49 -2.92 13.79
C PRO A 187 -3.49 -2.69 12.67
N PHE A 188 -3.77 -3.73 11.89
CA PHE A 188 -4.74 -3.66 10.83
C PHE A 188 -6.12 -4.14 11.32
N PRO A 189 -7.20 -3.37 11.08
CA PRO A 189 -8.54 -3.74 11.53
C PRO A 189 -9.02 -5.03 10.85
N ARG A 190 -9.66 -5.91 11.62
CA ARG A 190 -10.29 -7.13 11.09
C ARG A 190 -11.73 -6.83 10.67
N VAL A 191 -11.89 -6.32 9.45
CA VAL A 191 -13.19 -5.99 8.88
C VAL A 191 -13.99 -7.27 8.65
N ALA A 192 -15.13 -7.43 9.32
CA ALA A 192 -15.96 -8.62 9.17
C ALA A 192 -16.51 -8.74 7.74
N LYS A 193 -16.55 -9.97 7.22
CA LYS A 193 -17.26 -10.25 5.97
C LYS A 193 -18.77 -10.24 6.23
N PRO A 194 -19.59 -9.72 5.30
CA PRO A 194 -21.04 -9.84 5.42
C PRO A 194 -21.42 -11.32 5.52
N ARG A 195 -22.19 -11.68 6.56
CA ARG A 195 -22.80 -13.01 6.60
C ARG A 195 -23.86 -13.05 5.52
N ARG A 196 -23.74 -13.99 4.57
CA ARG A 196 -24.78 -14.21 3.56
C ARG A 196 -26.12 -14.33 4.29
N ARG A 197 -27.08 -13.43 4.03
CA ARG A 197 -28.46 -13.68 4.45
C ARG A 197 -28.83 -14.99 3.78
N GLU A 198 -29.07 -16.03 4.57
CA GLU A 198 -29.70 -17.24 4.06
C GLU A 198 -30.94 -16.76 3.31
N SER A 199 -31.01 -17.06 2.02
CA SER A 199 -32.18 -16.78 1.21
C SER A 199 -33.35 -17.38 1.96
N GLY A 200 -34.22 -16.50 2.49
CA GLY A 200 -35.34 -16.91 3.30
C GLY A 200 -36.11 -17.97 2.53
N ARG A 201 -36.13 -19.20 3.07
CA ARG A 201 -37.03 -20.25 2.60
C ARG A 201 -38.40 -19.59 2.45
N LYS A 202 -38.87 -19.46 1.21
CA LYS A 202 -40.26 -19.13 0.92
C LYS A 202 -41.11 -20.09 1.74
N ARG A 203 -41.73 -19.60 2.80
CA ARG A 203 -42.84 -20.30 3.45
C ARG A 203 -43.95 -20.33 2.40
N ARG A 204 -44.19 -21.54 1.88
CA ARG A 204 -45.37 -21.87 1.10
C ARG A 204 -46.62 -21.62 1.92
#